data_AF-A0A6M1ZH86-F1
#
_entry.id   AF-A0A6M1ZH86-F1
#
_cell.length_a   1.000
_cell.length_b   1.000
_cell.length_c   1.000
_cell.angle_alpha   90.00
_cell.angle_beta   90.00
_cell.angle_gamma   90.00
#
_symmetry.space_group_name_H-M   'P 1'
#
loop_
_entity.id
_entity.type
_entity.pdbx_description
1 polymer ?
#
loop_
_entity_poly.entity_id
_entity_poly.type
_entity_poly.pdbx_seq_one_letter_code
_entity_poly.pdbx_strand_id
1 'polypeptide(L)'
;MLNTFIQIFKGPPLWVWPLLTYLLFVGFKAFKPRVVSLKKMFILPVVFFIFSIQRLVGNINFFTSLVWLASTIMGVFLSVIIFSKTQIIADKKNNLLKLPGTYSTLFLILISFSLKFYFGFLIGKDPNLLNDPSFFNRYIMAATLSFGMFLGRTFLYYYKFKKAESTNLISA
;
A
#
# COMPACT_ATOMS: atom_id res chain seq x y z
N MET A 1 10.80 -34.50 -2.44
CA MET A 1 9.81 -33.42 -2.17
C MET A 1 10.30 -32.37 -1.17
N LEU A 2 11.17 -32.69 -0.19
CA LEU A 2 11.74 -31.73 0.76
C LEU A 2 12.60 -30.61 0.11
N ASN A 3 13.27 -30.93 -1.00
CA ASN A 3 14.21 -30.03 -1.70
C ASN A 3 13.52 -28.84 -2.41
N THR A 4 12.25 -28.98 -2.80
CA THR A 4 11.51 -27.93 -3.51
C THR A 4 11.12 -26.78 -2.58
N PHE A 5 10.75 -27.08 -1.34
CA PHE A 5 10.45 -26.07 -0.33
C PHE A 5 11.69 -25.22 -0.01
N ILE A 6 12.85 -25.85 0.14
CA ILE A 6 14.11 -25.13 0.44
C ILE A 6 14.50 -24.18 -0.71
N GLN A 7 14.23 -24.51 -1.97
CA GLN A 7 14.49 -23.61 -3.10
C GLN A 7 13.58 -22.37 -3.11
N ILE A 8 12.32 -22.50 -2.69
CA ILE A 8 11.41 -21.35 -2.50
C ILE A 8 11.92 -20.42 -1.40
N PHE A 9 12.58 -20.95 -0.37
CA PHE A 9 13.22 -20.16 0.68
C PHE A 9 14.59 -19.58 0.30
N LYS A 10 15.30 -20.18 -0.66
CA LYS A 10 16.65 -19.76 -1.10
C LYS A 10 16.67 -18.85 -2.33
N GLY A 11 15.58 -18.78 -3.11
CA GLY A 11 15.46 -17.85 -4.22
C GLY A 11 15.39 -16.38 -3.77
N PRO A 12 14.50 -16.02 -2.83
CA PRO A 12 14.35 -14.65 -2.35
C PRO A 12 15.57 -14.13 -1.60
N PRO A 13 15.93 -12.84 -1.75
CA PRO A 13 16.93 -12.21 -0.91
C PRO A 13 16.58 -12.33 0.59
N LEU A 14 17.59 -12.59 1.44
CA LEU A 14 17.37 -12.82 2.88
C LEU A 14 16.66 -11.66 3.60
N TRP A 15 16.79 -10.42 3.13
CA TRP A 15 16.15 -9.22 3.71
C TRP A 15 14.61 -9.22 3.58
N VAL A 16 14.04 -10.06 2.71
CA VAL A 16 12.60 -10.17 2.51
C VAL A 16 11.92 -10.79 3.72
N TRP A 17 12.57 -11.73 4.41
CA TRP A 17 11.98 -12.43 5.56
C TRP A 17 11.78 -11.51 6.77
N PRO A 18 12.77 -10.71 7.22
CA PRO A 18 12.54 -9.69 8.23
C PRO A 18 11.42 -8.71 7.85
N LEU A 19 11.35 -8.30 6.57
CA LEU A 19 10.32 -7.38 6.09
C LEU A 19 8.92 -8.02 6.13
N LEU A 20 8.78 -9.26 5.68
CA LEU A 20 7.52 -10.01 5.74
C LEU A 20 7.07 -10.20 7.20
N THR A 21 7.98 -10.59 8.10
CA THR A 21 7.66 -10.73 9.53
C THR A 21 7.23 -9.39 10.14
N TYR A 22 7.90 -8.28 9.80
CA TYR A 22 7.49 -6.94 10.23
C TYR A 22 6.09 -6.57 9.71
N LEU A 23 5.78 -6.87 8.44
CA LEU A 23 4.48 -6.57 7.85
C LEU A 23 3.37 -7.41 8.46
N LEU A 24 3.62 -8.69 8.75
CA LEU A 24 2.70 -9.54 9.50
C LEU A 24 2.47 -8.94 10.89
N PHE A 25 3.52 -8.55 11.60
CA PHE A 25 3.40 -7.89 12.91
C PHE A 25 2.56 -6.60 12.85
N VAL A 26 2.83 -5.72 11.88
CA VAL A 26 2.05 -4.49 11.66
C VAL A 26 0.59 -4.79 11.33
N GLY A 27 0.36 -5.84 10.52
CA GLY A 27 -0.96 -6.29 10.12
C GLY A 27 -1.76 -6.90 11.27
N PHE A 28 -1.14 -7.74 12.11
CA PHE A 28 -1.73 -8.24 13.35
C PHE A 28 -2.05 -7.10 14.32
N LYS A 29 -1.17 -6.10 14.44
CA LYS A 29 -1.45 -4.88 15.20
C LYS A 29 -2.65 -4.10 14.66
N ALA A 30 -2.93 -4.19 13.36
CA ALA A 30 -4.09 -3.53 12.74
C ALA A 30 -5.43 -4.21 13.07
N PHE A 31 -5.44 -5.35 13.77
CA PHE A 31 -6.66 -5.94 14.34
C PHE A 31 -7.12 -5.29 15.63
N LYS A 32 -6.26 -4.53 16.30
CA LYS A 32 -6.63 -3.79 17.50
C LYS A 32 -6.99 -2.34 17.14
N PRO A 33 -7.96 -1.72 17.83
CA PRO A 33 -8.19 -0.29 17.72
C PRO A 33 -6.89 0.48 17.98
N ARG A 34 -6.58 1.45 17.13
CA ARG A 34 -5.35 2.23 17.25
C ARG A 34 -5.58 3.70 17.00
N VAL A 35 -4.89 4.52 17.77
CA VAL A 35 -4.84 5.97 17.58
C VAL A 35 -3.65 6.27 16.68
N VAL A 36 -3.92 6.90 15.53
CA VAL A 36 -2.90 7.30 14.56
C VAL A 36 -2.94 8.80 14.36
N SER A 37 -1.77 9.43 14.29
CA SER A 37 -1.70 10.84 13.93
C SER A 37 -2.01 11.02 12.44
N LEU A 38 -2.78 12.06 12.10
CA LEU A 38 -3.16 12.37 10.72
C LEU A 38 -1.94 12.50 9.79
N LYS A 39 -0.85 13.14 10.27
CA LYS A 39 0.40 13.32 9.51
C LYS A 39 1.03 12.00 9.09
N LYS A 40 1.11 11.01 10.00
CA LYS A 40 1.69 9.69 9.71
C LYS A 40 0.92 8.93 8.63
N MET A 41 -0.37 9.24 8.41
CA MET A 41 -1.18 8.58 7.38
C MET A 41 -0.72 8.97 5.97
N PHE A 42 -0.19 10.18 5.78
CA PHE A 42 0.28 10.66 4.48
C PHE A 42 1.69 10.19 4.11
N ILE A 43 2.48 9.70 5.07
CA ILE A 43 3.85 9.24 4.80
C ILE A 43 3.86 8.12 3.74
N LEU A 44 3.00 7.11 3.91
CA LEU A 44 3.01 5.94 3.03
C LEU A 44 2.56 6.27 1.59
N PRO A 45 1.47 7.02 1.36
CA PRO A 45 1.14 7.53 0.03
C PRO A 45 2.28 8.35 -0.61
N VAL A 46 2.94 9.24 0.13
CA VAL A 46 4.04 10.06 -0.41
C VAL A 46 5.23 9.20 -0.82
N VAL A 47 5.62 8.22 0.00
CA VAL A 47 6.70 7.28 -0.33
C VAL A 47 6.36 6.49 -1.60
N PHE A 48 5.14 5.97 -1.71
CA PHE A 48 4.72 5.26 -2.92
C PHE A 48 4.63 6.17 -4.14
N PHE A 49 4.23 7.44 -3.97
CA PHE A 49 4.19 8.41 -5.05
C PHE A 49 5.59 8.68 -5.60
N ILE A 50 6.58 8.91 -4.73
CA ILE A 50 7.98 9.13 -5.13
C ILE A 50 8.51 7.91 -5.90
N PHE A 51 8.31 6.70 -5.37
CA PHE A 51 8.72 5.47 -6.06
C PHE A 51 8.00 5.26 -7.39
N SER A 52 6.73 5.65 -7.47
CA SER A 52 5.93 5.56 -8.68
C SER A 52 6.45 6.49 -9.77
N ILE A 53 6.74 7.75 -9.42
CA ILE A 53 7.33 8.73 -10.34
C ILE A 53 8.73 8.32 -10.77
N GLN A 54 9.60 7.92 -9.84
CA GLN A 54 10.97 7.53 -10.17
C GLN A 54 11.03 6.41 -11.21
N ARG A 55 10.07 5.48 -11.20
CA ARG A 55 9.97 4.40 -12.18
C ARG A 55 9.40 4.86 -13.53
N LEU A 56 8.57 5.89 -13.51
CA LEU A 56 7.95 6.45 -14.71
C LEU A 56 8.92 7.38 -15.46
N VAL A 57 9.73 8.14 -14.73
CA VAL A 57 10.75 9.04 -15.29
C VAL A 57 11.78 8.22 -16.06
N GLY A 58 11.85 8.41 -17.37
CA GLY A 58 12.73 7.67 -18.30
C GLY A 58 12.03 6.61 -19.15
N ASN A 59 10.80 6.22 -18.83
CA ASN A 59 10.00 5.24 -19.59
C ASN A 59 8.61 5.77 -19.94
N ILE A 60 8.49 7.10 -20.08
CA ILE A 60 7.23 7.77 -20.37
C ILE A 60 6.84 7.48 -21.82
N ASN A 61 5.81 6.65 -21.99
CA ASN A 61 5.07 6.54 -23.25
C ASN A 61 3.57 6.77 -22.97
N PHE A 62 2.79 7.01 -24.02
CA PHE A 62 1.35 7.28 -23.90
C PHE A 62 0.60 6.15 -23.19
N PHE A 63 0.86 4.90 -23.59
CA PHE A 63 0.17 3.73 -23.07
C PHE A 63 0.49 3.45 -21.59
N THR A 64 1.75 3.50 -21.19
CA THR A 64 2.22 3.36 -19.81
C THR A 64 1.67 4.48 -18.93
N SER A 65 1.58 5.71 -19.44
CA SER A 65 0.97 6.84 -18.72
C SER A 65 -0.53 6.60 -18.50
N LEU A 66 -1.22 6.07 -19.50
CA LEU A 66 -2.63 5.68 -19.40
C LEU A 66 -2.82 4.54 -18.39
N VAL A 67 -1.98 3.50 -18.43
CA VAL A 67 -1.97 2.40 -17.46
C VAL A 67 -1.74 2.95 -16.05
N TRP A 68 -0.77 3.83 -15.88
CA TRP A 68 -0.44 4.47 -14.61
C TRP A 68 -1.63 5.24 -14.03
N LEU A 69 -2.30 6.07 -14.84
CA LEU A 69 -3.47 6.83 -14.44
C LEU A 69 -4.67 5.93 -14.13
N ALA A 70 -5.01 5.02 -15.05
CA ALA A 70 -6.18 4.14 -14.93
C ALA A 70 -6.08 3.23 -13.69
N SER A 71 -4.92 2.63 -13.46
CA SER A 71 -4.69 1.78 -12.29
C SER A 71 -4.66 2.57 -10.97
N THR A 72 -4.14 3.80 -10.97
CA THR A 72 -4.20 4.69 -9.79
C THR A 72 -5.65 5.03 -9.45
N ILE A 73 -6.44 5.46 -10.44
CA ILE A 73 -7.87 5.78 -10.27
C ILE A 73 -8.64 4.55 -9.79
N MET A 74 -8.40 3.39 -10.40
CA MET A 74 -9.02 2.12 -10.01
C MET A 74 -8.66 1.75 -8.56
N GLY A 75 -7.40 1.95 -8.15
CA GLY A 75 -6.96 1.73 -6.78
C GLY A 75 -7.66 2.65 -5.78
N VAL A 76 -7.77 3.93 -6.11
CA VAL A 76 -8.52 4.90 -5.29
C VAL A 76 -9.98 4.45 -5.14
N PHE A 77 -10.64 4.12 -6.24
CA PHE A 77 -12.03 3.67 -6.23
C PHE A 77 -12.25 2.41 -5.38
N LEU A 78 -11.41 1.38 -5.57
CA LEU A 78 -11.46 0.16 -4.76
C LEU A 78 -11.27 0.44 -3.27
N SER A 79 -10.34 1.35 -2.92
CA SER A 79 -10.14 1.70 -1.52
C SER A 79 -11.36 2.39 -0.90
N VAL A 80 -12.05 3.25 -1.67
CA VAL A 80 -13.27 3.89 -1.19
C VAL A 80 -14.33 2.84 -0.91
N ILE A 81 -14.54 1.88 -1.83
CA ILE A 81 -15.50 0.79 -1.63
C ILE A 81 -15.16 0.00 -0.36
N ILE A 82 -13.90 -0.45 -0.22
CA ILE A 82 -13.46 -1.32 0.89
C ILE A 82 -13.53 -0.61 2.25
N PHE A 83 -13.17 0.68 2.32
CA PHE A 83 -13.02 1.42 3.59
C PHE A 83 -14.15 2.42 3.88
N SER A 84 -15.14 2.55 2.99
CA SER A 84 -16.32 3.44 3.14
C SER A 84 -17.10 3.16 4.43
N LYS A 85 -17.25 1.89 4.82
CA LYS A 85 -18.00 1.48 6.01
C LYS A 85 -17.19 1.55 7.31
N THR A 86 -15.88 1.85 7.24
CA THR A 86 -15.04 1.97 8.44
C THR A 86 -15.48 3.19 9.25
N GLN A 87 -15.99 2.97 10.46
CA GLN A 87 -16.27 4.06 11.42
C GLN A 87 -14.95 4.59 11.97
N ILE A 88 -14.83 5.90 12.14
CA ILE A 88 -13.63 6.52 12.69
C ILE A 88 -14.01 7.50 13.78
N ILE A 89 -13.15 7.67 14.78
CA ILE A 89 -13.30 8.71 15.81
C ILE A 89 -12.16 9.70 15.63
N ALA A 90 -12.49 10.99 15.53
CA ALA A 90 -11.54 12.05 15.25
C ALA A 90 -11.30 12.91 16.49
N ASP A 91 -10.04 13.16 16.81
CA ASP A 91 -9.62 14.19 17.75
C ASP A 91 -9.03 15.34 16.94
N LYS A 92 -9.82 16.39 16.72
CA LYS A 92 -9.40 17.56 15.95
C LYS A 92 -8.39 18.42 16.70
N LYS A 93 -8.43 18.40 18.03
CA LYS A 93 -7.52 19.19 18.88
C LYS A 93 -6.08 18.68 18.79
N ASN A 94 -5.92 17.36 18.76
CA ASN A 94 -4.61 16.71 18.74
C ASN A 94 -4.21 16.15 17.37
N ASN A 95 -5.04 16.34 16.33
CA ASN A 95 -4.86 15.74 15.00
C ASN A 95 -4.70 14.21 15.02
N LEU A 96 -5.49 13.55 15.87
CA LEU A 96 -5.48 12.10 16.05
C LEU A 96 -6.74 11.46 15.47
N LEU A 97 -6.60 10.21 15.04
CA LEU A 97 -7.68 9.45 14.44
C LEU A 97 -7.64 8.04 15.03
N LYS A 98 -8.71 7.64 15.72
CA LYS A 98 -8.89 6.28 16.21
C LYS A 98 -9.54 5.44 15.12
N LEU A 99 -8.78 4.49 14.61
CA LEU A 99 -9.24 3.51 13.63
C LEU A 99 -9.67 2.23 14.35
N PRO A 100 -10.82 1.64 14.00
CA PRO A 100 -11.19 0.32 14.46
C PRO A 100 -10.23 -0.71 13.85
N GLY A 101 -9.99 -1.77 14.61
CA GLY A 101 -9.24 -2.91 14.10
C GLY A 101 -9.97 -3.54 12.92
N THR A 102 -9.31 -3.66 11.76
CA THR A 102 -9.96 -4.18 10.55
C THR A 102 -9.02 -5.11 9.78
N TYR A 103 -9.56 -6.26 9.38
CA TYR A 103 -8.85 -7.25 8.56
C TYR A 103 -8.52 -6.75 7.16
N SER A 104 -9.33 -5.85 6.61
CA SER A 104 -9.13 -5.26 5.29
C SER A 104 -7.78 -4.54 5.15
N THR A 105 -7.27 -3.96 6.24
CA THR A 105 -5.94 -3.33 6.26
C THR A 105 -4.83 -4.36 6.08
N LEU A 106 -4.92 -5.50 6.75
CA LEU A 106 -3.94 -6.58 6.64
C LEU A 106 -3.93 -7.12 5.21
N PHE A 107 -5.09 -7.47 4.66
CA PHE A 107 -5.19 -7.99 3.30
C PHE A 107 -4.61 -7.03 2.26
N LEU A 108 -4.89 -5.72 2.40
CA LEU A 108 -4.30 -4.69 1.55
C LEU A 108 -2.77 -4.69 1.62
N ILE A 109 -2.21 -4.70 2.83
CA ILE A 109 -0.76 -4.68 3.02
C ILE A 109 -0.12 -5.95 2.44
N LEU A 110 -0.70 -7.12 2.70
CA LEU A 110 -0.18 -8.39 2.22
C LEU A 110 -0.25 -8.50 0.70
N ILE A 111 -1.35 -8.12 0.06
CA ILE A 111 -1.48 -8.23 -1.39
C ILE A 111 -0.53 -7.25 -2.10
N SER A 112 -0.41 -6.01 -1.60
CA SER A 112 0.52 -5.02 -2.13
C SER A 112 1.98 -5.45 -1.93
N PHE A 113 2.30 -6.05 -0.80
CA PHE A 113 3.63 -6.61 -0.55
C PHE A 113 3.94 -7.77 -1.49
N SER A 114 3.05 -8.76 -1.60
CA SER A 114 3.23 -9.92 -2.46
C SER A 114 3.44 -9.53 -3.92
N LEU A 115 2.67 -8.57 -4.43
CA LEU A 115 2.85 -8.03 -5.79
C LEU A 115 4.22 -7.36 -5.95
N LYS A 116 4.58 -6.44 -5.06
CA LYS A 116 5.89 -5.75 -5.10
C LYS A 116 7.05 -6.73 -4.99
N PHE A 117 6.92 -7.73 -4.12
CA PHE A 117 7.94 -8.76 -3.92
C PHE A 117 8.07 -9.62 -5.18
N TYR A 118 6.96 -10.08 -5.76
CA TYR A 118 6.96 -10.88 -6.99
C TYR A 118 7.66 -10.16 -8.14
N PHE A 119 7.25 -8.92 -8.46
CA PHE A 119 7.88 -8.16 -9.54
C PHE A 119 9.33 -7.78 -9.20
N GLY A 120 9.60 -7.38 -7.96
CA GLY A 120 10.95 -7.05 -7.51
C GLY A 120 11.91 -8.24 -7.59
N PHE A 121 11.43 -9.44 -7.29
CA PHE A 121 12.18 -10.68 -7.42
C PHE A 121 12.52 -11.01 -8.87
N LEU A 122 11.55 -10.85 -9.79
CA LEU A 122 11.79 -11.05 -11.22
C LEU A 122 12.80 -10.04 -11.77
N ILE A 123 12.64 -8.76 -11.45
CA ILE A 123 13.58 -7.69 -11.84
C ILE A 123 14.98 -7.95 -11.26
N GLY A 124 15.07 -8.47 -10.03
CA GLY A 124 16.34 -8.81 -9.39
C GLY A 124 17.05 -10.00 -10.02
N LYS A 125 16.32 -10.91 -10.67
CA LYS A 125 16.88 -12.04 -11.42
C LYS A 125 17.34 -11.64 -12.81
N ASP A 126 16.55 -10.83 -13.51
CA ASP A 126 16.88 -10.33 -14.84
C ASP A 126 16.43 -8.88 -14.98
N PRO A 127 17.37 -7.92 -14.88
CA PRO A 127 17.08 -6.51 -15.08
C PRO A 127 16.54 -6.18 -16.47
N ASN A 128 16.83 -7.00 -17.49
CA ASN A 128 16.38 -6.77 -18.87
C ASN A 128 14.86 -6.89 -19.03
N LEU A 129 14.17 -7.50 -18.07
CA LEU A 129 12.70 -7.55 -18.04
C LEU A 129 12.07 -6.16 -18.04
N LEU A 130 12.77 -5.13 -17.55
CA LEU A 130 12.28 -3.75 -17.61
C LEU A 130 12.24 -3.18 -19.03
N ASN A 131 12.98 -3.77 -19.98
CA ASN A 131 12.98 -3.37 -21.38
C ASN A 131 11.81 -3.99 -22.16
N ASP A 132 11.16 -5.04 -21.64
CA ASP A 132 9.92 -5.57 -22.22
C ASP A 132 8.74 -4.68 -21.84
N PRO A 133 8.09 -3.99 -22.81
CA PRO A 133 6.95 -3.11 -22.53
C PRO A 133 5.79 -3.84 -21.86
N SER A 134 5.58 -5.12 -22.17
CA SER A 134 4.49 -5.93 -21.63
C SER A 134 4.72 -6.19 -20.13
N PHE A 135 5.93 -6.60 -19.75
CA PHE A 135 6.33 -6.76 -18.36
C PHE A 135 6.29 -5.43 -17.61
N PHE A 136 6.86 -4.37 -18.18
CA PHE A 136 6.92 -3.05 -17.55
C PHE A 136 5.53 -2.49 -17.25
N ASN A 137 4.57 -2.62 -18.18
CA ASN A 137 3.20 -2.16 -17.96
C ASN A 137 2.50 -2.94 -16.84
N ARG A 138 2.68 -4.26 -16.74
CA ARG A 138 2.15 -5.06 -15.62
C ARG A 138 2.75 -4.66 -14.29
N TYR A 139 4.07 -4.43 -14.26
CA TYR A 139 4.78 -3.96 -13.08
C TYR A 139 4.27 -2.59 -12.61
N ILE A 140 4.17 -1.63 -13.53
CA ILE A 140 3.65 -0.28 -13.25
C ILE A 140 2.22 -0.40 -12.72
N MET A 141 1.33 -1.12 -13.42
CA MET A 141 -0.06 -1.33 -13.00
C MET A 141 -0.17 -1.85 -11.56
N ALA A 142 0.62 -2.85 -11.18
CA ALA A 142 0.59 -3.41 -9.82
C ALA A 142 1.08 -2.39 -8.76
N ALA A 143 2.12 -1.62 -9.10
CA ALA A 143 2.69 -0.61 -8.21
C ALA A 143 1.73 0.57 -8.00
N THR A 144 1.14 1.10 -9.08
CA THR A 144 0.23 2.25 -9.07
C THR A 144 -1.15 1.90 -8.54
N LEU A 145 -1.63 0.68 -8.77
CA LEU A 145 -2.86 0.18 -8.12
C LEU A 145 -2.70 0.21 -6.60
N SER A 146 -1.60 -0.35 -6.09
CA SER A 146 -1.31 -0.34 -4.65
C SER A 146 -1.19 1.09 -4.11
N PHE A 147 -0.46 1.96 -4.82
CA PHE A 147 -0.38 3.39 -4.49
C PHE A 147 -1.76 4.04 -4.42
N GLY A 148 -2.59 3.86 -5.45
CA GLY A 148 -3.94 4.39 -5.53
C GLY A 148 -4.81 3.93 -4.36
N MET A 149 -4.69 2.66 -3.96
CA MET A 149 -5.45 2.14 -2.81
C MET A 149 -5.04 2.82 -1.48
N PHE A 150 -3.74 3.02 -1.24
CA PHE A 150 -3.28 3.73 -0.05
C PHE A 150 -3.65 5.23 -0.09
N LEU A 151 -3.59 5.84 -1.27
CA LEU A 151 -3.94 7.23 -1.49
C LEU A 151 -5.44 7.46 -1.22
N GLY A 152 -6.32 6.68 -1.85
CA GLY A 152 -7.76 6.80 -1.69
C GLY A 152 -8.22 6.52 -0.26
N ARG A 153 -7.62 5.53 0.41
CA ARG A 153 -7.85 5.28 1.84
C ARG A 153 -7.49 6.50 2.69
N THR A 154 -6.35 7.12 2.43
CA THR A 154 -5.88 8.29 3.19
C THR A 154 -6.81 9.48 2.98
N PHE A 155 -7.21 9.76 1.74
CA PHE A 155 -8.16 10.83 1.44
C PHE A 155 -9.55 10.57 2.04
N LEU A 156 -10.04 9.33 1.99
CA LEU A 156 -11.31 8.96 2.60
C LEU A 156 -11.30 9.22 4.11
N TYR A 157 -10.24 8.81 4.80
CA TYR A 157 -10.11 9.03 6.24
C TYR A 157 -9.92 10.51 6.58
N TYR A 158 -9.19 11.26 5.75
CA TYR A 158 -9.08 12.71 5.90
C TYR A 158 -10.43 13.41 5.72
N TYR A 159 -11.21 13.02 4.71
CA TYR A 159 -12.57 13.53 4.48
C TYR A 159 -13.48 13.23 5.68
N LYS A 160 -13.47 11.99 6.17
CA LYS A 160 -14.23 11.60 7.37
C LYS A 160 -13.75 12.35 8.61
N PHE A 161 -12.45 12.59 8.77
CA PHE A 161 -11.89 13.36 9.88
C PHE A 161 -12.40 14.80 9.89
N LYS A 162 -12.49 15.43 8.71
CA LYS A 162 -13.08 16.77 8.59
C LYS A 162 -14.56 16.78 8.99
N LYS A 163 -15.32 15.77 8.58
CA LYS A 163 -16.77 15.67 8.82
C LYS A 163 -17.15 15.21 10.24
N ALA A 164 -16.28 14.44 10.91
CA ALA A 164 -16.54 13.92 12.25
C ALA A 164 -16.57 15.03 13.32
N GLU A 165 -17.40 14.84 14.33
CA GLU A 165 -17.35 15.64 15.56
C GLU A 165 -16.05 15.35 16.32
N SER A 166 -15.52 16.37 17.02
CA SER A 166 -14.26 16.22 17.74
C SER A 166 -14.49 15.53 19.07
N THR A 167 -13.80 14.41 19.29
CA THR A 167 -13.77 13.70 20.57
C THR A 167 -12.35 13.69 21.11
N ASN A 168 -12.16 13.98 22.41
CA ASN A 168 -10.83 13.93 23.02
C ASN A 168 -10.36 12.47 23.15
N LEU A 169 -9.27 12.13 22.47
CA LEU A 169 -8.69 10.77 22.48
C LEU A 169 -7.52 10.62 23.46
N ILE A 170 -7.11 11.70 24.13
CA ILE A 170 -6.01 11.68 25.11
C ILE A 170 -6.50 11.32 26.52
N SER A 171 -7.79 11.51 26.80
CA SER A 171 -8.42 11.25 28.10
C SER A 171 -9.20 9.94 28.18
N ALA A 172 -9.04 9.02 27.22
CA ALA A 172 -9.76 7.75 27.11
C ALA A 172 -8.80 6.57 27.01
#